data_AF-A0A9P0PGZ8-F1
#
_entry.id   AF-A0A9P0PGZ8-F1
#
_cell.length_a   1.000
_cell.length_b   1.000
_cell.length_c   1.000
_cell.angle_alpha   90.00
_cell.angle_beta   90.00
_cell.angle_gamma   90.00
#
_symmetry.space_group_name_H-M   'P 1'
#
loop_
_entity.id
_entity.type
_entity.pdbx_description
1 polymer ?
#
loop_
_entity_poly.entity_id
_entity_poly.type
_entity_poly.pdbx_seq_one_letter_code
_entity_poly.pdbx_strand_id
1 'polypeptide(L)'
;MDPYLDFDLGNIKRFNAMKEVNPSLKTLVAIGGWNEGSQKYSAVAASPSLRNTFVQSALKFVLDQGFDGFDLDWEYPARRGGSPTDKVNYVTLIKELKSAFEEHGLLLSAAVSATGETIDTSYNVTALSQYLDMINVMSYDLHGSWDKVTGHNAPLYPSNLDNTADSKELNLVSCAEAWLSRGASRSKLNLGLAFYGRSFTLSDAQNNGLGAPISAPGLPGRYSGESGMLTYYEIVEHLTTNEWTYRWDSEQEVPHIYKSNQWIGFDDANSIAKKVKYAKDEQLGGVMVWSVESDDFSGLSGIKYPLLRAAYQMADDGFNPTIPPTTSTMSSPATPTDSPYTSSEPTENSPTSITHASPTTSPELCSRSGFIRDPDDCRVFYYCPADGAPLGAYKFICQDGTLFDTTIESCNWAYLVKDCGEA
;
A
#
# COMPACT_ATOMS: atom_id res chain seq x y z
N MET A 1 -3.76 -8.99 21.66
CA MET A 1 -2.61 -9.41 22.47
C MET A 1 -2.72 -10.91 22.71
N ASP A 2 -1.76 -11.67 22.21
CA ASP A 2 -1.59 -13.10 22.47
C ASP A 2 -0.32 -13.22 23.33
N PRO A 3 -0.43 -13.51 24.65
CA PRO A 3 0.73 -13.52 25.54
C PRO A 3 1.85 -14.47 25.11
N TYR A 4 1.53 -15.57 24.43
CA TYR A 4 2.51 -16.54 23.98
C TYR A 4 3.33 -15.99 22.80
N LEU A 5 2.68 -15.35 21.83
CA LEU A 5 3.38 -14.72 20.71
C LEU A 5 4.09 -13.42 21.13
N ASP A 6 3.40 -12.58 21.88
CA ASP A 6 3.83 -11.23 22.22
C ASP A 6 4.99 -11.22 23.23
N PHE A 7 4.93 -12.08 24.26
CA PHE A 7 5.92 -12.15 25.34
C PHE A 7 6.77 -13.42 25.33
N ASP A 8 6.18 -14.63 25.31
CA ASP A 8 6.96 -15.88 25.46
C ASP A 8 7.89 -16.13 24.25
N LEU A 9 7.42 -15.83 23.03
CA LEU A 9 8.24 -15.78 21.82
C LEU A 9 8.86 -14.39 21.57
N GLY A 10 8.51 -13.39 22.40
CA GLY A 10 9.10 -12.06 22.42
C GLY A 10 8.88 -11.21 21.17
N ASN A 11 7.75 -11.39 20.45
CA ASN A 11 7.52 -10.65 19.20
C ASN A 11 7.48 -9.13 19.41
N ILE A 12 6.93 -8.62 20.52
CA ILE A 12 6.97 -7.19 20.86
C ILE A 12 8.41 -6.68 20.95
N LYS A 13 9.29 -7.43 21.64
CA LYS A 13 10.71 -7.07 21.76
C LYS A 13 11.41 -7.09 20.40
N ARG A 14 11.12 -8.08 19.55
CA ARG A 14 11.69 -8.20 18.20
C ARG A 14 11.24 -7.07 17.27
N PHE A 15 9.99 -6.62 17.39
CA PHE A 15 9.45 -5.47 16.66
C PHE A 15 10.14 -4.17 17.08
N ASN A 16 10.21 -3.90 18.40
CA ASN A 16 10.85 -2.69 18.91
C ASN A 16 12.38 -2.66 18.67
N ALA A 17 13.04 -3.83 18.56
CA ALA A 17 14.45 -3.95 18.17
C ALA A 17 14.73 -3.54 16.71
N MET A 18 13.73 -3.38 15.83
CA MET A 18 13.94 -2.82 14.48
C MET A 18 14.53 -1.39 14.52
N LYS A 19 14.37 -0.68 15.64
CA LYS A 19 14.99 0.63 15.90
C LYS A 19 16.50 0.57 16.10
N GLU A 20 17.07 -0.62 16.35
CA GLU A 20 18.53 -0.84 16.35
C GLU A 20 19.10 -0.84 14.91
N VAL A 21 18.28 -1.20 13.93
CA VAL A 21 18.64 -1.19 12.49
C VAL A 21 18.37 0.19 11.88
N ASN A 22 17.26 0.83 12.23
CA ASN A 22 16.97 2.22 11.86
C ASN A 22 16.59 3.08 13.09
N PRO A 23 17.53 3.85 13.65
CA PRO A 23 17.27 4.71 14.82
C PRO A 23 16.24 5.84 14.61
N SER A 24 15.86 6.18 13.36
CA SER A 24 14.78 7.14 13.11
C SER A 24 13.38 6.52 13.17
N LEU A 25 13.28 5.18 13.09
CA LEU A 25 12.03 4.46 13.17
C LEU A 25 11.29 4.74 14.49
N LYS A 26 9.97 4.79 14.41
CA LYS A 26 9.05 4.91 15.54
C LYS A 26 8.13 3.70 15.53
N THR A 27 8.05 3.00 16.67
CA THR A 27 7.20 1.83 16.85
C THR A 27 6.08 2.17 17.82
N LEU A 28 4.84 2.10 17.34
CA LEU A 28 3.63 2.32 18.15
C LEU A 28 2.95 0.97 18.40
N VAL A 29 2.18 0.87 19.49
CA VAL A 29 1.26 -0.26 19.72
C VAL A 29 -0.19 0.19 19.52
N ALA A 30 -0.95 -0.57 18.73
CA ALA A 30 -2.37 -0.34 18.54
C ALA A 30 -3.21 -1.11 19.59
N ILE A 31 -4.32 -0.52 20.02
CA ILE A 31 -5.41 -1.28 20.65
C ILE A 31 -6.75 -0.94 19.99
N GLY A 32 -7.53 -1.98 19.66
CA GLY A 32 -8.69 -1.80 18.80
C GLY A 32 -8.88 -2.95 17.81
N GLY A 33 -9.31 -2.60 16.61
CA GLY A 33 -9.53 -3.50 15.49
C GLY A 33 -10.90 -4.16 15.54
N TRP A 34 -11.42 -4.47 14.35
CA TRP A 34 -12.77 -4.96 14.12
C TRP A 34 -13.23 -6.02 15.13
N ASN A 35 -12.39 -7.03 15.38
CA ASN A 35 -12.70 -8.19 16.21
C ASN A 35 -12.79 -7.89 17.71
N GLU A 36 -12.23 -6.78 18.22
CA GLU A 36 -12.40 -6.40 19.63
C GLU A 36 -13.81 -5.84 19.93
N GLY A 37 -14.51 -5.32 18.91
CA GLY A 37 -15.86 -4.75 19.04
C GLY A 37 -15.91 -3.39 19.74
N SER A 38 -17.05 -2.69 19.68
CA SER A 38 -17.16 -1.30 20.17
C SER A 38 -17.58 -1.17 21.65
N GLN A 39 -18.39 -2.10 22.16
CA GLN A 39 -19.04 -1.98 23.48
C GLN A 39 -18.07 -1.77 24.66
N LYS A 40 -16.91 -2.44 24.65
CA LYS A 40 -15.86 -2.30 25.67
C LYS A 40 -15.33 -0.87 25.74
N TYR A 41 -15.01 -0.30 24.58
CA TYR A 41 -14.47 1.07 24.46
C TYR A 41 -15.52 2.13 24.83
N SER A 42 -16.78 1.96 24.43
CA SER A 42 -17.88 2.85 24.87
C SER A 42 -18.02 2.87 26.41
N ALA A 43 -18.00 1.69 27.05
CA ALA A 43 -18.09 1.58 28.51
C ALA A 43 -16.88 2.21 29.24
N VAL A 44 -15.65 2.04 28.71
CA VAL A 44 -14.45 2.70 29.24
C VAL A 44 -14.54 4.22 29.05
N ALA A 45 -14.84 4.67 27.83
CA ALA A 45 -14.88 6.09 27.47
C ALA A 45 -15.95 6.87 28.28
N ALA A 46 -17.09 6.26 28.57
CA ALA A 46 -18.17 6.86 29.35
C ALA A 46 -17.82 7.12 30.83
N SER A 47 -16.84 6.43 31.40
CA SER A 47 -16.52 6.52 32.84
C SER A 47 -15.14 7.15 33.11
N PRO A 48 -15.05 8.31 33.79
CA PRO A 48 -13.77 8.96 34.09
C PRO A 48 -12.78 8.08 34.86
N SER A 49 -13.25 7.20 35.75
CA SER A 49 -12.38 6.28 36.48
C SER A 49 -11.86 5.14 35.60
N LEU A 50 -12.65 4.66 34.65
CA LEU A 50 -12.21 3.64 33.68
C LEU A 50 -11.27 4.25 32.64
N ARG A 51 -11.56 5.45 32.11
CA ARG A 51 -10.62 6.16 31.23
C ARG A 51 -9.28 6.41 31.91
N ASN A 52 -9.25 6.94 33.13
CA ASN A 52 -8.00 7.14 33.87
C ASN A 52 -7.24 5.81 34.06
N THR A 53 -7.94 4.73 34.41
CA THR A 53 -7.32 3.40 34.55
C THR A 53 -6.74 2.91 33.23
N PHE A 54 -7.47 3.07 32.13
CA PHE A 54 -7.04 2.72 30.78
C PHE A 54 -5.81 3.53 30.34
N VAL A 55 -5.86 4.88 30.45
CA VAL A 55 -4.77 5.81 30.11
C VAL A 55 -3.48 5.44 30.86
N GLN A 56 -3.57 5.21 32.18
CA GLN A 56 -2.42 4.83 32.99
C GLN A 56 -1.89 3.43 32.64
N SER A 57 -2.77 2.48 32.28
CA SER A 57 -2.35 1.15 31.81
C SER A 57 -1.68 1.19 30.43
N ALA A 58 -2.17 2.03 29.52
CA ALA A 58 -1.60 2.24 28.19
C ALA A 58 -0.23 2.92 28.28
N LEU A 59 -0.12 4.00 29.07
CA LEU A 59 1.16 4.67 29.35
C LEU A 59 2.19 3.67 29.91
N LYS A 60 1.80 2.91 30.93
CA LYS A 60 2.69 1.90 31.52
C LYS A 60 3.11 0.85 30.50
N PHE A 61 2.20 0.34 29.67
CA PHE A 61 2.51 -0.66 28.65
C PHE A 61 3.50 -0.12 27.60
N VAL A 62 3.24 1.08 27.07
CA VAL A 62 4.10 1.75 26.07
C VAL A 62 5.52 1.93 26.60
N LEU A 63 5.66 2.42 27.84
CA LEU A 63 6.95 2.60 28.51
C LEU A 63 7.64 1.27 28.86
N ASP A 64 6.93 0.31 29.46
CA ASP A 64 7.49 -0.99 29.89
C ASP A 64 8.03 -1.80 28.69
N GLN A 65 7.39 -1.70 27.52
CA GLN A 65 7.75 -2.44 26.32
C GLN A 65 8.66 -1.66 25.34
N GLY A 66 8.90 -0.37 25.59
CA GLY A 66 9.79 0.47 24.76
C GLY A 66 9.22 0.91 23.42
N PHE A 67 7.89 1.08 23.33
CA PHE A 67 7.24 1.74 22.18
C PHE A 67 7.44 3.27 22.25
N ASP A 68 7.46 3.94 21.10
CA ASP A 68 7.53 5.41 21.00
C ASP A 68 6.14 6.08 21.04
N GLY A 69 5.06 5.29 21.17
CA GLY A 69 3.70 5.80 21.18
C GLY A 69 2.63 4.71 21.05
N PHE A 70 1.43 5.14 20.69
CA PHE A 70 0.19 4.36 20.79
C PHE A 70 -0.81 4.76 19.69
N ASP A 71 -1.50 3.76 19.12
CA ASP A 71 -2.64 3.99 18.21
C ASP A 71 -3.95 3.48 18.85
N LEU A 72 -5.03 4.25 18.70
CA LEU A 72 -6.36 3.85 19.18
C LEU A 72 -7.31 3.57 18.01
N ASP A 73 -7.51 2.28 17.72
CA ASP A 73 -8.32 1.78 16.61
C ASP A 73 -9.72 1.32 17.10
N TRP A 74 -10.44 2.24 17.76
CA TRP A 74 -11.81 1.95 18.20
C TRP A 74 -12.74 1.95 16.98
N GLU A 75 -13.21 0.76 16.59
CA GLU A 75 -14.18 0.57 15.51
C GLU A 75 -15.64 0.35 15.97
N TYR A 76 -16.54 1.33 15.94
CA TYR A 76 -16.34 2.79 15.92
C TYR A 76 -17.13 3.42 17.08
N PRO A 77 -16.73 4.60 17.60
CA PRO A 77 -17.54 5.39 18.54
C PRO A 77 -18.99 5.51 18.06
N ALA A 78 -19.97 5.29 18.94
CA ALA A 78 -21.41 5.33 18.64
C ALA A 78 -21.93 4.30 17.61
N ARG A 79 -21.08 3.39 17.11
CA ARG A 79 -21.48 2.26 16.23
C ARG A 79 -21.19 0.91 16.89
N ARG A 80 -21.66 -0.19 16.27
CA ARG A 80 -21.37 -1.59 16.67
C ARG A 80 -21.65 -1.89 18.16
N GLY A 81 -22.69 -1.26 18.72
CA GLY A 81 -23.09 -1.37 20.13
C GLY A 81 -22.61 -0.24 21.06
N GLY A 82 -21.95 0.79 20.53
CA GLY A 82 -21.66 2.03 21.25
C GLY A 82 -22.89 2.95 21.48
N SER A 83 -22.64 4.10 22.08
CA SER A 83 -23.63 5.13 22.46
C SER A 83 -23.41 6.44 21.68
N PRO A 84 -24.45 7.22 21.33
CA PRO A 84 -24.27 8.56 20.74
C PRO A 84 -23.39 9.52 21.56
N THR A 85 -23.26 9.30 22.88
CA THR A 85 -22.34 10.07 23.73
C THR A 85 -20.86 9.76 23.48
N ASP A 86 -20.54 8.65 22.79
CA ASP A 86 -19.17 8.25 22.48
C ASP A 86 -18.42 9.30 21.66
N LYS A 87 -19.10 10.04 20.77
CA LYS A 87 -18.47 11.13 19.98
C LYS A 87 -17.86 12.24 20.86
N VAL A 88 -18.36 12.43 22.08
CA VAL A 88 -17.80 13.36 23.09
C VAL A 88 -16.83 12.64 24.02
N ASN A 89 -17.15 11.41 24.44
CA ASN A 89 -16.30 10.62 25.31
C ASN A 89 -14.96 10.25 24.64
N TYR A 90 -14.95 10.02 23.32
CA TYR A 90 -13.76 9.70 22.53
C TYR A 90 -12.77 10.87 22.48
N VAL A 91 -13.26 12.09 22.24
CA VAL A 91 -12.44 13.32 22.35
C VAL A 91 -11.85 13.46 23.75
N THR A 92 -12.64 13.12 24.78
CA THR A 92 -12.20 13.19 26.17
C THR A 92 -11.10 12.16 26.47
N LEU A 93 -11.26 10.93 25.98
CA LEU A 93 -10.26 9.86 26.08
C LEU A 93 -8.97 10.19 25.33
N ILE A 94 -9.06 10.64 24.08
CA ILE A 94 -7.92 11.07 23.26
C ILE A 94 -7.17 12.24 23.90
N LYS A 95 -7.88 13.19 24.51
CA LYS A 95 -7.26 14.27 25.29
C LYS A 95 -6.52 13.75 26.53
N GLU A 96 -7.14 12.88 27.31
CA GLU A 96 -6.55 12.30 28.52
C GLU A 96 -5.32 11.44 28.19
N LEU A 97 -5.35 10.69 27.07
CA LEU A 97 -4.18 10.00 26.51
C LEU A 97 -3.08 10.99 26.12
N LYS A 98 -3.37 12.02 25.33
CA LYS A 98 -2.36 12.98 24.86
C LYS A 98 -1.67 13.67 26.03
N SER A 99 -2.41 14.15 27.03
CA SER A 99 -1.80 14.78 28.21
C SER A 99 -0.93 13.82 29.02
N ALA A 100 -1.24 12.52 29.07
CA ALA A 100 -0.39 11.53 29.73
C ALA A 100 0.85 11.13 28.91
N PHE A 101 0.81 11.27 27.58
CA PHE A 101 1.87 10.86 26.65
C PHE A 101 2.85 12.01 26.34
N GLU A 102 2.37 13.25 26.35
CA GLU A 102 3.16 14.46 26.06
C GLU A 102 4.30 14.68 27.07
N GLU A 103 4.08 14.40 28.37
CA GLU A 103 5.13 14.46 29.41
C GLU A 103 6.30 13.48 29.16
N HIS A 104 6.07 12.44 28.35
CA HIS A 104 7.07 11.42 28.00
C HIS A 104 7.56 11.54 26.54
N GLY A 105 7.09 12.53 25.77
CA GLY A 105 7.42 12.68 24.35
C GLY A 105 6.86 11.56 23.46
N LEU A 106 5.82 10.85 23.92
CA LEU A 106 5.21 9.73 23.21
C LEU A 106 4.19 10.20 22.16
N LEU A 107 4.16 9.51 21.02
CA LEU A 107 3.21 9.77 19.93
C LEU A 107 1.83 9.18 20.24
N LEU A 108 0.78 9.89 19.83
CA LEU A 108 -0.60 9.41 19.85
C LEU A 108 -1.20 9.47 18.44
N SER A 109 -1.70 8.34 17.94
CA SER A 109 -2.46 8.27 16.69
C SER A 109 -3.78 7.51 16.87
N ALA A 110 -4.59 7.50 15.82
CA ALA A 110 -5.78 6.68 15.75
C ALA A 110 -6.07 6.27 14.30
N ALA A 111 -6.35 4.99 14.07
CA ALA A 111 -7.10 4.53 12.92
C ALA A 111 -8.56 5.04 12.99
N VAL A 112 -9.08 5.51 11.85
CA VAL A 112 -10.40 6.15 11.78
C VAL A 112 -11.15 5.81 10.49
N SER A 113 -12.48 5.72 10.56
CA SER A 113 -13.33 5.41 9.41
C SER A 113 -13.31 6.51 8.34
N ALA A 114 -13.43 6.11 7.08
CA ALA A 114 -13.35 6.99 5.92
C ALA A 114 -14.69 7.55 5.42
N THR A 115 -15.83 6.95 5.78
CA THR A 115 -17.16 7.31 5.22
C THR A 115 -17.84 8.47 5.95
N GLY A 116 -18.45 9.41 5.23
CA GLY A 116 -19.04 10.63 5.78
C GLY A 116 -20.05 10.40 6.91
N GLU A 117 -20.97 9.45 6.71
CA GLU A 117 -21.97 9.04 7.71
C GLU A 117 -21.32 8.59 9.03
N THR A 118 -20.22 7.82 8.95
CA THR A 118 -19.48 7.35 10.13
C THR A 118 -18.73 8.50 10.79
N ILE A 119 -18.07 9.37 10.01
CA ILE A 119 -17.34 10.52 10.56
C ILE A 119 -18.28 11.46 11.32
N ASP A 120 -19.45 11.76 10.75
CA ASP A 120 -20.46 12.61 11.41
C ASP A 120 -21.11 11.95 12.63
N THR A 121 -21.16 10.62 12.67
CA THR A 121 -21.66 9.88 13.84
C THR A 121 -20.62 9.78 14.96
N SER A 122 -19.35 9.54 14.62
CA SER A 122 -18.34 9.04 15.54
C SER A 122 -17.32 10.09 16.00
N TYR A 123 -17.00 11.08 15.17
CA TYR A 123 -15.81 11.93 15.39
C TYR A 123 -16.11 13.43 15.44
N ASN A 124 -15.44 14.14 16.36
CA ASN A 124 -15.28 15.59 16.30
C ASN A 124 -13.89 15.88 15.71
N VAL A 125 -13.83 15.97 14.38
CA VAL A 125 -12.58 15.97 13.61
C VAL A 125 -11.63 17.11 14.00
N THR A 126 -12.14 18.32 14.22
CA THR A 126 -11.35 19.47 14.72
C THR A 126 -10.72 19.19 16.07
N ALA A 127 -11.47 18.58 17.00
CA ALA A 127 -10.96 18.26 18.33
C ALA A 127 -9.96 17.09 18.29
N LEU A 128 -10.17 16.07 17.47
CA LEU A 128 -9.18 15.01 17.26
C LEU A 128 -7.86 15.56 16.68
N SER A 129 -7.95 16.46 15.70
CA SER A 129 -6.78 17.12 15.08
C SER A 129 -5.97 17.98 16.04
N GLN A 130 -6.56 18.43 17.15
CA GLN A 130 -5.84 19.13 18.21
C GLN A 130 -4.89 18.19 18.98
N TYR A 131 -5.36 16.98 19.33
CA TYR A 131 -4.70 16.09 20.30
C TYR A 131 -3.92 14.93 19.68
N LEU A 132 -4.38 14.38 18.55
CA LEU A 132 -3.66 13.35 17.81
C LEU A 132 -2.42 13.96 17.12
N ASP A 133 -1.34 13.21 17.03
CA ASP A 133 -0.18 13.53 16.20
C ASP A 133 -0.39 13.06 14.74
N MET A 134 -1.06 11.91 14.56
CA MET A 134 -1.44 11.35 13.26
C MET A 134 -2.89 10.84 13.25
N ILE A 135 -3.58 10.99 12.13
CA ILE A 135 -4.95 10.53 11.87
C ILE A 135 -4.89 9.56 10.69
N ASN A 136 -5.03 8.26 10.97
CA ASN A 136 -4.85 7.20 9.99
C ASN A 136 -6.21 6.82 9.38
N VAL A 137 -6.59 7.46 8.27
CA VAL A 137 -7.89 7.20 7.61
C VAL A 137 -7.85 5.84 6.91
N MET A 138 -8.76 4.95 7.27
CA MET A 138 -8.91 3.64 6.63
C MET A 138 -9.64 3.77 5.29
N SER A 139 -8.99 4.39 4.30
CA SER A 139 -9.52 4.63 2.94
C SER A 139 -9.47 3.37 2.04
N TYR A 140 -9.99 2.28 2.58
CA TYR A 140 -10.13 0.95 1.99
C TYR A 140 -11.38 0.29 2.60
N ASP A 141 -11.72 -0.95 2.17
CA ASP A 141 -13.03 -1.57 2.45
C ASP A 141 -14.21 -0.69 2.01
N LEU A 142 -14.01 0.09 0.94
CA LEU A 142 -15.01 0.98 0.36
C LEU A 142 -16.06 0.17 -0.44
N HIS A 143 -15.66 -0.98 -0.99
CA HIS A 143 -16.53 -2.02 -1.53
C HIS A 143 -16.08 -3.41 -1.09
N GLY A 144 -17.03 -4.36 -1.06
CA GLY A 144 -16.75 -5.73 -0.67
C GLY A 144 -17.97 -6.65 -0.80
N SER A 145 -17.84 -7.92 -0.42
CA SER A 145 -18.88 -8.93 -0.65
C SER A 145 -20.18 -8.75 0.16
N TRP A 146 -20.29 -7.69 0.96
CA TRP A 146 -21.54 -7.18 1.53
C TRP A 146 -22.44 -6.50 0.48
N ASP A 147 -21.85 -5.98 -0.60
CA ASP A 147 -22.54 -5.36 -1.73
C ASP A 147 -23.30 -6.40 -2.57
N LYS A 148 -23.92 -5.96 -3.67
CA LYS A 148 -24.66 -6.85 -4.61
C LYS A 148 -24.05 -6.87 -6.02
N VAL A 149 -22.94 -6.15 -6.19
CA VAL A 149 -22.16 -6.02 -7.41
C VAL A 149 -20.67 -6.01 -7.07
N THR A 150 -19.80 -6.18 -8.07
CA THR A 150 -18.35 -5.95 -7.93
C THR A 150 -18.05 -4.47 -7.70
N GLY A 151 -17.06 -4.21 -6.86
CA GLY A 151 -16.49 -2.89 -6.59
C GLY A 151 -15.03 -3.03 -6.15
N HIS A 152 -14.18 -2.03 -6.45
CA HIS A 152 -12.78 -2.06 -6.03
C HIS A 152 -12.65 -1.79 -4.52
N ASN A 153 -11.69 -2.44 -3.85
CA ASN A 153 -11.46 -2.31 -2.41
C ASN A 153 -11.23 -0.84 -1.98
N ALA A 154 -10.44 -0.12 -2.76
CA ALA A 154 -9.99 1.24 -2.47
C ALA A 154 -9.78 2.05 -3.77
N PRO A 155 -10.81 2.39 -4.57
CA PRO A 155 -10.62 3.21 -5.76
C PRO A 155 -10.05 4.59 -5.40
N LEU A 156 -9.19 5.17 -6.25
CA LEU A 156 -8.63 6.49 -6.01
C LEU A 156 -9.70 7.58 -6.25
N TYR A 157 -10.39 7.48 -7.38
CA TYR A 157 -11.45 8.40 -7.84
C TYR A 157 -12.79 7.64 -8.00
N PRO A 158 -13.95 8.33 -8.05
CA PRO A 158 -15.23 7.69 -8.37
C PRO A 158 -15.34 7.35 -9.87
N SER A 159 -16.16 6.35 -10.19
CA SER A 159 -16.55 5.99 -11.56
C SER A 159 -17.81 6.76 -12.00
N ASN A 160 -18.02 6.86 -13.31
CA ASN A 160 -19.31 7.22 -13.91
C ASN A 160 -20.47 6.28 -13.52
N LEU A 161 -20.18 5.08 -13.01
CA LEU A 161 -21.20 4.17 -12.45
C LEU A 161 -21.69 4.59 -11.06
N ASP A 162 -20.90 5.36 -10.31
CA ASP A 162 -21.22 5.82 -8.96
C ASP A 162 -22.26 6.95 -9.04
N ASN A 163 -23.55 6.56 -9.08
CA ASN A 163 -24.65 7.46 -9.41
C ASN A 163 -25.46 7.95 -8.19
N THR A 164 -25.32 7.33 -7.02
CA THR A 164 -25.92 7.82 -5.76
C THR A 164 -24.99 8.82 -5.07
N ALA A 165 -25.48 9.52 -4.05
CA ALA A 165 -24.62 10.36 -3.21
C ALA A 165 -23.58 9.49 -2.48
N ASP A 166 -24.05 8.47 -1.79
CA ASP A 166 -23.25 7.55 -0.97
C ASP A 166 -22.13 6.89 -1.81
N SER A 167 -22.43 6.39 -3.02
CA SER A 167 -21.43 5.76 -3.89
C SER A 167 -20.29 6.71 -4.28
N LYS A 168 -20.58 8.02 -4.38
CA LYS A 168 -19.56 9.02 -4.74
C LYS A 168 -18.63 9.37 -3.58
N GLU A 169 -18.94 8.97 -2.35
CA GLU A 169 -18.01 9.10 -1.21
C GLU A 169 -17.04 7.91 -1.11
N LEU A 170 -17.30 6.79 -1.79
CA LEU A 170 -16.56 5.52 -1.67
C LEU A 170 -15.26 5.47 -2.50
N ASN A 171 -14.49 6.57 -2.49
CA ASN A 171 -13.17 6.66 -3.12
C ASN A 171 -12.18 7.46 -2.26
N LEU A 172 -10.88 7.21 -2.44
CA LEU A 172 -9.81 7.73 -1.58
C LEU A 172 -9.67 9.26 -1.60
N VAL A 173 -10.00 9.93 -2.72
CA VAL A 173 -10.09 11.40 -2.78
C VAL A 173 -11.23 11.91 -1.91
N SER A 174 -12.46 11.40 -2.09
CA SER A 174 -13.60 11.81 -1.28
C SER A 174 -13.46 11.46 0.20
N CYS A 175 -12.75 10.39 0.53
CA CYS A 175 -12.35 10.06 1.92
C CYS A 175 -11.47 11.16 2.53
N ALA A 176 -10.50 11.69 1.77
CA ALA A 176 -9.66 12.80 2.22
C ALA A 176 -10.46 14.10 2.36
N GLU A 177 -11.26 14.46 1.35
CA GLU A 177 -12.12 15.63 1.36
C GLU A 177 -13.14 15.60 2.53
N ALA A 178 -13.69 14.43 2.85
CA ALA A 178 -14.62 14.25 3.96
C ALA A 178 -13.99 14.57 5.32
N TRP A 179 -12.71 14.23 5.54
CA TRP A 179 -11.97 14.61 6.74
C TRP A 179 -11.55 16.09 6.73
N LEU A 180 -11.01 16.58 5.61
CA LEU A 180 -10.51 17.96 5.49
C LEU A 180 -11.63 19.00 5.64
N SER A 181 -12.78 18.80 4.98
CA SER A 181 -13.96 19.66 5.10
C SER A 181 -14.54 19.73 6.51
N ARG A 182 -14.32 18.69 7.33
CA ARG A 182 -14.72 18.62 8.74
C ARG A 182 -13.65 19.16 9.71
N GLY A 183 -12.57 19.74 9.19
CA GLY A 183 -11.54 20.44 9.97
C GLY A 183 -10.30 19.59 10.30
N ALA A 184 -10.00 18.55 9.52
CA ALA A 184 -8.76 17.79 9.68
C ALA A 184 -7.54 18.64 9.34
N SER A 185 -6.48 18.52 10.15
CA SER A 185 -5.19 19.14 9.83
C SER A 185 -4.49 18.33 8.73
N ARG A 186 -4.28 18.93 7.54
CA ARG A 186 -3.64 18.28 6.38
C ARG A 186 -2.38 17.51 6.76
N SER A 187 -1.41 18.17 7.40
CA SER A 187 -0.13 17.60 7.81
C SER A 187 -0.19 16.57 8.97
N LYS A 188 -1.39 16.20 9.43
CA LYS A 188 -1.63 15.07 10.36
C LYS A 188 -2.48 13.97 9.74
N LEU A 189 -3.09 14.20 8.57
CA LEU A 189 -3.99 13.27 7.91
C LEU A 189 -3.18 12.29 7.06
N ASN A 190 -3.29 11.00 7.33
CA ASN A 190 -2.66 9.92 6.57
C ASN A 190 -3.75 9.12 5.86
N LEU A 191 -3.57 8.82 4.58
CA LEU A 191 -4.52 7.98 3.83
C LEU A 191 -4.06 6.52 3.81
N GLY A 192 -4.99 5.62 4.09
CA GLY A 192 -4.78 4.17 4.17
C GLY A 192 -4.66 3.53 2.80
N LEU A 193 -3.64 2.67 2.66
CA LEU A 193 -3.33 1.88 1.49
C LEU A 193 -3.56 0.40 1.82
N ALA A 194 -4.42 -0.27 1.06
CA ALA A 194 -4.67 -1.70 1.21
C ALA A 194 -3.64 -2.52 0.45
N PHE A 195 -2.90 -3.39 1.15
CA PHE A 195 -2.05 -4.41 0.55
C PHE A 195 -2.80 -5.75 0.42
N TYR A 196 -4.09 -5.66 0.11
CA TYR A 196 -5.03 -6.76 -0.06
C TYR A 196 -6.15 -6.35 -1.03
N GLY A 197 -6.75 -7.33 -1.70
CA GLY A 197 -7.93 -7.15 -2.53
C GLY A 197 -9.21 -7.63 -1.85
N ARG A 198 -10.36 -7.09 -2.30
CA ARG A 198 -11.69 -7.63 -1.98
C ARG A 198 -12.16 -8.48 -3.16
N SER A 199 -12.65 -9.68 -2.86
CA SER A 199 -12.90 -10.74 -3.85
C SER A 199 -14.37 -11.16 -3.91
N PHE A 200 -14.82 -11.55 -5.09
CA PHE A 200 -16.24 -11.72 -5.42
C PHE A 200 -16.46 -12.94 -6.33
N THR A 201 -17.56 -13.66 -6.10
CA THR A 201 -18.06 -14.68 -7.02
C THR A 201 -19.17 -14.07 -7.88
N LEU A 202 -18.88 -13.85 -9.15
CA LEU A 202 -19.80 -13.33 -10.17
C LEU A 202 -21.02 -14.24 -10.35
N SER A 203 -22.17 -13.64 -10.68
CA SER A 203 -23.39 -14.39 -11.06
C SER A 203 -23.33 -14.91 -12.50
N ASP A 204 -22.58 -14.22 -13.36
CA ASP A 204 -22.26 -14.61 -14.73
C ASP A 204 -20.79 -14.29 -15.01
N ALA A 205 -20.02 -15.30 -15.42
CA ALA A 205 -18.61 -15.15 -15.79
C ALA A 205 -18.37 -14.21 -16.99
N GLN A 206 -19.37 -14.03 -17.86
CA GLN A 206 -19.29 -13.10 -19.00
C GLN A 206 -19.45 -11.63 -18.58
N ASN A 207 -20.04 -11.37 -17.41
CA ASN A 207 -20.12 -10.03 -16.84
C ASN A 207 -19.05 -9.87 -15.74
N ASN A 208 -17.88 -9.39 -16.12
CA ASN A 208 -16.66 -9.33 -15.29
C ASN A 208 -16.09 -7.90 -15.13
N GLY A 209 -16.89 -6.87 -15.41
CA GLY A 209 -16.52 -5.47 -15.17
C GLY A 209 -16.81 -4.99 -13.74
N LEU A 210 -16.63 -3.69 -13.51
CA LEU A 210 -17.16 -2.97 -12.36
C LEU A 210 -18.70 -2.97 -12.39
N GLY A 211 -19.37 -3.09 -11.24
CA GLY A 211 -20.83 -3.12 -11.17
C GLY A 211 -21.48 -4.44 -11.63
N ALA A 212 -20.70 -5.51 -11.81
CA ALA A 212 -21.20 -6.82 -12.22
C ALA A 212 -21.90 -7.57 -11.07
N PRO A 213 -23.13 -8.12 -11.23
CA PRO A 213 -23.88 -8.76 -10.14
C PRO A 213 -23.18 -9.99 -9.54
N ILE A 214 -23.13 -10.06 -8.21
CA ILE A 214 -22.45 -11.15 -7.46
C ILE A 214 -23.42 -12.15 -6.86
N SER A 215 -22.98 -13.39 -6.71
CA SER A 215 -23.75 -14.48 -6.09
C SER A 215 -23.22 -14.88 -4.70
N ALA A 216 -21.94 -14.64 -4.43
CA ALA A 216 -21.28 -14.91 -3.15
C ALA A 216 -20.00 -14.05 -3.01
N PRO A 217 -19.35 -14.01 -1.83
CA PRO A 217 -17.94 -13.61 -1.71
C PRO A 217 -17.04 -14.42 -2.65
N GLY A 218 -15.85 -13.91 -2.94
CA GLY A 218 -14.81 -14.69 -3.61
C GLY A 218 -14.34 -15.86 -2.76
N LEU A 219 -13.76 -16.87 -3.40
CA LEU A 219 -13.17 -18.01 -2.71
C LEU A 219 -12.06 -17.55 -1.74
N PRO A 220 -11.91 -18.19 -0.57
CA PRO A 220 -10.92 -17.82 0.41
C PRO A 220 -9.50 -18.07 -0.10
N GLY A 221 -8.57 -17.19 0.28
CA GLY A 221 -7.15 -17.38 0.03
C GLY A 221 -6.57 -18.61 0.73
N ARG A 222 -5.47 -19.14 0.19
CA ARG A 222 -4.80 -20.34 0.68
C ARG A 222 -4.18 -20.15 2.07
N TYR A 223 -3.80 -18.93 2.42
CA TYR A 223 -3.08 -18.59 3.65
C TYR A 223 -3.90 -17.65 4.54
N SER A 224 -4.64 -16.71 3.94
CA SER A 224 -5.58 -15.83 4.66
C SER A 224 -6.82 -16.58 5.15
N GLY A 225 -7.37 -17.50 4.33
CA GLY A 225 -8.53 -18.33 4.69
C GLY A 225 -9.87 -17.59 4.78
N GLU A 226 -9.91 -16.27 4.53
CA GLU A 226 -11.13 -15.45 4.58
C GLU A 226 -11.80 -15.36 3.20
N SER A 227 -13.05 -15.81 3.09
CA SER A 227 -13.85 -15.66 1.87
C SER A 227 -14.24 -14.19 1.66
N GLY A 228 -13.93 -13.64 0.48
CA GLY A 228 -14.22 -12.24 0.14
C GLY A 228 -13.02 -11.29 0.27
N MET A 229 -11.83 -11.78 0.63
CA MET A 229 -10.57 -11.03 0.50
C MET A 229 -9.42 -11.94 0.07
N LEU A 230 -8.33 -11.33 -0.39
CA LEU A 230 -7.04 -11.97 -0.66
C LEU A 230 -5.91 -11.00 -0.31
N THR A 231 -4.86 -11.48 0.33
CA THR A 231 -3.62 -10.71 0.52
C THR A 231 -2.92 -10.43 -0.82
N TYR A 232 -2.08 -9.40 -0.92
CA TYR A 232 -1.39 -9.11 -2.18
C TYR A 232 -0.48 -10.28 -2.63
N TYR A 233 0.19 -10.98 -1.71
CA TYR A 233 0.99 -12.16 -2.10
C TYR A 233 0.13 -13.32 -2.67
N GLU A 234 -1.11 -13.50 -2.21
CA GLU A 234 -2.07 -14.45 -2.81
C GLU A 234 -2.53 -14.00 -4.21
N ILE A 235 -2.64 -12.69 -4.43
CA ILE A 235 -2.93 -12.12 -5.75
C ILE A 235 -1.71 -12.28 -6.69
N VAL A 236 -0.49 -12.21 -6.19
CA VAL A 236 0.74 -12.51 -6.95
C VAL A 236 0.81 -14.00 -7.32
N GLU A 237 0.39 -14.94 -6.47
CA GLU A 237 0.20 -16.35 -6.86
C GLU A 237 -0.77 -16.50 -8.05
N HIS A 238 -1.75 -15.60 -8.22
CA HIS A 238 -2.68 -15.62 -9.35
C HIS A 238 -2.07 -14.96 -10.61
N LEU A 239 -1.46 -13.78 -10.47
CA LEU A 239 -0.81 -13.04 -11.55
C LEU A 239 0.30 -13.84 -12.24
N THR A 240 1.09 -14.61 -11.48
CA THR A 240 2.22 -15.40 -12.01
C THR A 240 1.83 -16.61 -12.86
N THR A 241 0.56 -17.04 -12.85
CA THR A 241 0.10 -18.22 -13.62
C THR A 241 -0.21 -17.96 -15.09
N ASN A 242 -0.39 -16.69 -15.49
CA ASN A 242 -0.99 -16.27 -16.77
C ASN A 242 -2.43 -16.81 -17.03
N GLU A 243 -3.09 -17.44 -16.05
CA GLU A 243 -4.47 -17.94 -16.20
C GLU A 243 -5.55 -16.89 -15.86
N TRP A 244 -5.15 -15.75 -15.28
CA TRP A 244 -6.04 -14.68 -14.84
C TRP A 244 -5.97 -13.49 -15.80
N THR A 245 -7.14 -12.89 -16.09
CA THR A 245 -7.26 -11.73 -16.96
C THR A 245 -7.15 -10.45 -16.14
N TYR A 246 -6.09 -9.67 -16.39
CA TYR A 246 -5.87 -8.35 -15.77
C TYR A 246 -6.63 -7.24 -16.48
N ARG A 247 -7.12 -6.27 -15.71
CA ARG A 247 -7.75 -5.03 -16.17
C ARG A 247 -7.28 -3.87 -15.28
N TRP A 248 -7.07 -2.71 -15.91
CA TRP A 248 -6.94 -1.43 -15.24
C TRP A 248 -8.26 -0.67 -15.38
N ASP A 249 -8.82 -0.18 -14.27
CA ASP A 249 -9.90 0.79 -14.32
C ASP A 249 -9.29 2.20 -14.49
N SER A 250 -9.54 2.84 -15.63
CA SER A 250 -8.99 4.16 -15.94
C SER A 250 -9.79 5.33 -15.37
N GLU A 251 -10.97 5.08 -14.78
CA GLU A 251 -11.73 6.10 -14.04
C GLU A 251 -11.31 6.06 -12.56
N GLN A 252 -11.31 4.87 -11.96
CA GLN A 252 -10.98 4.66 -10.54
C GLN A 252 -9.48 4.54 -10.26
N GLU A 253 -8.64 4.40 -11.30
CA GLU A 253 -7.17 4.33 -11.25
C GLU A 253 -6.62 3.19 -10.36
N VAL A 254 -7.25 2.01 -10.47
CA VAL A 254 -6.95 0.78 -9.72
C VAL A 254 -7.11 -0.49 -10.58
N PRO A 255 -6.39 -1.58 -10.27
CA PRO A 255 -6.49 -2.85 -10.99
C PRO A 255 -7.59 -3.80 -10.48
N HIS A 256 -8.05 -4.69 -11.36
CA HIS A 256 -8.71 -5.93 -10.98
C HIS A 256 -8.24 -7.11 -11.84
N ILE A 257 -8.33 -8.32 -11.30
CA ILE A 257 -8.14 -9.57 -12.05
C ILE A 257 -9.42 -10.42 -12.01
N TYR A 258 -9.66 -11.22 -13.05
CA TYR A 258 -10.71 -12.23 -13.05
C TYR A 258 -10.31 -13.54 -13.75
N LYS A 259 -10.93 -14.64 -13.31
CA LYS A 259 -10.84 -15.97 -13.93
C LYS A 259 -12.16 -16.71 -13.70
N SER A 260 -12.76 -17.22 -14.78
CA SER A 260 -14.10 -17.84 -14.73
C SER A 260 -15.12 -16.92 -14.03
N ASN A 261 -15.68 -17.31 -12.89
CA ASN A 261 -16.60 -16.47 -12.11
C ASN A 261 -15.96 -15.80 -10.88
N GLN A 262 -14.63 -15.83 -10.72
CA GLN A 262 -13.93 -15.13 -9.64
C GLN A 262 -13.41 -13.78 -10.13
N TRP A 263 -13.64 -12.73 -9.35
CA TRP A 263 -13.21 -11.35 -9.61
C TRP A 263 -12.57 -10.77 -8.35
N ILE A 264 -11.46 -10.06 -8.47
CA ILE A 264 -10.67 -9.53 -7.35
C ILE A 264 -10.26 -8.09 -7.68
N GLY A 265 -10.75 -7.12 -6.90
CA GLY A 265 -10.38 -5.71 -7.00
C GLY A 265 -9.36 -5.35 -5.91
N PHE A 266 -8.21 -4.83 -6.30
CA PHE A 266 -7.02 -4.72 -5.45
C PHE A 266 -6.17 -3.50 -5.78
N ASP A 267 -4.98 -3.41 -5.20
CA ASP A 267 -3.96 -2.40 -5.48
C ASP A 267 -2.67 -3.05 -6.03
N ASP A 268 -2.04 -2.41 -7.02
CA ASP A 268 -0.71 -2.75 -7.50
C ASP A 268 0.29 -1.61 -7.24
N ALA A 269 1.56 -1.80 -7.61
CA ALA A 269 2.58 -0.78 -7.43
C ALA A 269 2.25 0.56 -8.12
N ASN A 270 1.46 0.54 -9.21
CA ASN A 270 1.06 1.73 -9.95
C ASN A 270 -0.11 2.47 -9.27
N SER A 271 -1.14 1.77 -8.78
CA SER A 271 -2.22 2.41 -8.02
C SER A 271 -1.74 2.93 -6.66
N ILE A 272 -0.87 2.19 -5.97
CA ILE A 272 -0.19 2.65 -4.75
C ILE A 272 0.63 3.93 -5.02
N ALA A 273 1.44 3.96 -6.08
CA ALA A 273 2.20 5.17 -6.43
C ALA A 273 1.28 6.37 -6.76
N LYS A 274 0.17 6.16 -7.46
CA LYS A 274 -0.83 7.22 -7.73
C LYS A 274 -1.47 7.77 -6.46
N LYS A 275 -1.79 6.90 -5.49
CA LYS A 275 -2.37 7.29 -4.18
C LYS A 275 -1.39 8.07 -3.31
N VAL A 276 -0.13 7.64 -3.23
CA VAL A 276 0.90 8.40 -2.52
C VAL A 276 1.17 9.75 -3.19
N LYS A 277 1.17 9.80 -4.54
CA LYS A 277 1.26 11.07 -5.26
C LYS A 277 0.10 12.01 -4.92
N TYR A 278 -1.14 11.52 -4.90
CA TYR A 278 -2.29 12.33 -4.50
C TYR A 278 -2.12 12.90 -3.07
N ALA A 279 -1.75 12.06 -2.09
CA ALA A 279 -1.52 12.51 -0.72
C ALA A 279 -0.40 13.56 -0.61
N LYS A 280 0.64 13.44 -1.43
CA LYS A 280 1.78 14.36 -1.50
C LYS A 280 1.41 15.69 -2.18
N ASP A 281 0.68 15.65 -3.30
CA ASP A 281 0.18 16.83 -4.01
C ASP A 281 -0.80 17.65 -3.14
N GLU A 282 -1.66 16.97 -2.36
CA GLU A 282 -2.57 17.58 -1.38
C GLU A 282 -1.89 17.97 -0.04
N GLN A 283 -0.56 17.81 0.08
CA GLN A 283 0.22 18.21 1.27
C GLN A 283 -0.30 17.56 2.58
N LEU A 284 -0.70 16.29 2.49
CA LEU A 284 -1.17 15.51 3.64
C LEU A 284 0.02 15.05 4.51
N GLY A 285 -0.27 14.51 5.70
CA GLY A 285 0.74 14.01 6.64
C GLY A 285 1.52 12.81 6.10
N GLY A 286 0.91 12.05 5.19
CA GLY A 286 1.52 10.92 4.49
C GLY A 286 0.48 9.85 4.16
N VAL A 287 0.90 8.59 4.29
CA VAL A 287 0.06 7.40 4.09
C VAL A 287 0.27 6.38 5.20
N MET A 288 -0.74 5.55 5.42
CA MET A 288 -0.73 4.38 6.29
C MET A 288 -0.91 3.12 5.44
N VAL A 289 -0.38 1.98 5.87
CA VAL A 289 -0.43 0.72 5.12
C VAL A 289 -1.11 -0.37 5.95
N TRP A 290 -2.12 -1.02 5.38
CA TRP A 290 -2.77 -2.21 5.93
C TRP A 290 -2.68 -3.37 4.93
N SER A 291 -1.78 -4.34 5.09
CA SER A 291 -0.75 -4.48 6.12
C SER A 291 0.58 -4.94 5.52
N VAL A 292 1.69 -4.71 6.22
CA VAL A 292 3.05 -4.94 5.69
C VAL A 292 3.35 -6.42 5.41
N GLU A 293 2.74 -7.33 6.15
CA GLU A 293 2.82 -8.78 5.96
C GLU A 293 1.86 -9.31 4.88
N SER A 294 0.96 -8.47 4.35
CA SER A 294 0.09 -8.80 3.22
C SER A 294 0.73 -8.50 1.85
N ASP A 295 1.80 -7.67 1.81
CA ASP A 295 2.64 -7.43 0.63
C ASP A 295 3.38 -8.71 0.20
N ASP A 296 3.98 -8.74 -0.99
CA ASP A 296 4.90 -9.82 -1.38
C ASP A 296 6.27 -9.68 -0.68
N PHE A 297 6.29 -9.92 0.62
CA PHE A 297 7.51 -10.00 1.43
C PHE A 297 8.48 -11.11 0.97
N SER A 298 7.97 -12.08 0.22
CA SER A 298 8.71 -13.26 -0.24
C SER A 298 9.55 -12.98 -1.49
N GLY A 299 9.05 -12.13 -2.39
CA GLY A 299 9.62 -11.89 -3.72
C GLY A 299 9.14 -12.88 -4.79
N LEU A 300 7.93 -13.41 -4.66
CA LEU A 300 7.29 -14.27 -5.67
C LEU A 300 7.09 -13.55 -7.02
N SER A 301 6.88 -12.23 -6.97
CA SER A 301 6.86 -11.31 -8.11
C SER A 301 8.25 -10.99 -8.68
N GLY A 302 9.32 -11.54 -8.09
CA GLY A 302 10.72 -11.19 -8.36
C GLY A 302 11.26 -10.03 -7.51
N ILE A 303 10.40 -9.31 -6.77
CA ILE A 303 10.80 -8.17 -5.92
C ILE A 303 10.16 -8.31 -4.54
N LYS A 304 10.94 -8.17 -3.46
CA LYS A 304 10.42 -8.17 -2.08
C LYS A 304 9.81 -6.84 -1.68
N TYR A 305 8.61 -6.87 -1.11
CA TYR A 305 7.79 -5.73 -0.71
C TYR A 305 7.55 -4.72 -1.85
N PRO A 306 7.00 -5.15 -3.00
CA PRO A 306 6.81 -4.28 -4.16
C PRO A 306 5.85 -3.12 -3.87
N LEU A 307 4.78 -3.31 -3.09
CA LEU A 307 3.85 -2.23 -2.77
C LEU A 307 4.46 -1.24 -1.78
N LEU A 308 5.13 -1.71 -0.73
CA LEU A 308 5.82 -0.83 0.22
C LEU A 308 6.94 -0.02 -0.46
N ARG A 309 7.67 -0.64 -1.39
CA ARG A 309 8.68 0.05 -2.21
C ARG A 309 8.04 1.15 -3.05
N ALA A 310 6.96 0.86 -3.77
CA ALA A 310 6.27 1.86 -4.58
C ALA A 310 5.75 3.05 -3.74
N ALA A 311 5.22 2.77 -2.55
CA ALA A 311 4.78 3.81 -1.62
C ALA A 311 5.95 4.69 -1.12
N TYR A 312 7.03 4.07 -0.64
CA TYR A 312 8.22 4.78 -0.17
C TYR A 312 8.89 5.63 -1.28
N GLN A 313 9.00 5.06 -2.48
CA GLN A 313 9.63 5.69 -3.65
C GLN A 313 8.87 6.91 -4.17
N MET A 314 7.55 6.99 -3.98
CA MET A 314 6.77 8.18 -4.35
C MET A 314 6.78 9.24 -3.22
N ALA A 315 6.90 8.81 -1.96
CA ALA A 315 6.94 9.71 -0.82
C ALA A 315 8.23 10.56 -0.79
N ASP A 316 9.39 9.96 -1.05
CA ASP A 316 10.69 10.64 -1.01
C ASP A 316 10.86 11.67 -2.15
N ASP A 317 11.30 12.89 -1.82
CA ASP A 317 11.66 13.95 -2.79
C ASP A 317 13.10 13.80 -3.31
N GLY A 318 13.92 12.94 -2.70
CA GLY A 318 15.24 12.56 -3.19
C GLY A 318 15.25 11.44 -4.23
N PHE A 319 14.12 10.76 -4.44
CA PHE A 319 14.02 9.63 -5.37
C PHE A 319 13.61 10.08 -6.77
N ASN A 320 14.28 9.57 -7.81
CA ASN A 320 13.98 9.92 -9.21
C ASN A 320 13.51 8.69 -10.01
N PRO A 321 12.24 8.27 -9.85
CA PRO A 321 11.69 7.11 -10.55
C PRO A 321 11.36 7.47 -12.00
N THR A 322 12.13 6.94 -12.94
CA THR A 322 11.77 7.00 -14.36
C THR A 322 10.78 5.88 -14.70
N ILE A 323 9.52 6.10 -14.29
CA ILE A 323 8.39 5.21 -14.55
C ILE A 323 8.09 5.21 -16.06
N PRO A 324 8.18 4.06 -16.77
CA PRO A 324 7.76 3.99 -18.16
C PRO A 324 6.24 4.19 -18.27
N PRO A 325 5.73 5.00 -19.22
CA PRO A 325 4.30 5.25 -19.32
C PRO A 325 3.54 4.00 -19.79
N THR A 326 2.54 3.57 -19.03
CA THR A 326 1.65 2.43 -19.35
C THR A 326 0.72 2.78 -20.53
N THR A 327 1.26 2.86 -21.74
CA THR A 327 0.52 3.28 -22.95
C THR A 327 0.07 2.08 -23.78
N SER A 328 -1.07 1.50 -23.42
CA SER A 328 -1.76 0.52 -24.27
C SER A 328 -2.53 1.23 -25.39
N THR A 329 -2.06 1.11 -26.64
CA THR A 329 -2.88 1.39 -27.83
C THR A 329 -2.97 0.16 -28.72
N MET A 330 -4.00 -0.67 -28.49
CA MET A 330 -4.43 -1.63 -29.52
C MET A 330 -5.09 -0.86 -30.67
N SER A 331 -4.45 -0.86 -31.84
CA SER A 331 -5.02 -0.30 -33.06
C SER A 331 -5.71 -1.38 -33.90
N SER A 332 -6.95 -1.12 -34.31
CA SER A 332 -7.56 -1.85 -35.43
C SER A 332 -6.86 -1.50 -36.76
N PRO A 333 -6.89 -2.38 -37.77
CA PRO A 333 -5.87 -2.40 -38.83
C PRO A 333 -6.10 -1.43 -39.98
N ALA A 334 -4.99 -0.95 -40.57
CA ALA A 334 -4.92 -0.33 -41.89
C ALA A 334 -3.64 -0.77 -42.63
N THR A 335 -3.68 -0.77 -43.96
CA THR A 335 -2.66 -1.37 -44.86
C THR A 335 -1.51 -0.40 -45.26
N PRO A 336 -0.39 -0.90 -45.84
CA PRO A 336 0.93 -0.24 -45.76
C PRO A 336 1.38 0.55 -47.02
N THR A 337 2.48 1.30 -46.87
CA THR A 337 3.30 1.82 -47.99
C THR A 337 4.81 1.94 -47.63
N ASP A 338 5.64 1.92 -48.68
CA ASP A 338 7.09 1.65 -48.76
C ASP A 338 8.14 2.62 -48.15
N SER A 339 9.20 2.04 -47.55
CA SER A 339 10.66 2.17 -47.87
C SER A 339 11.40 3.54 -47.88
N PRO A 340 12.76 3.61 -48.00
CA PRO A 340 13.78 2.99 -47.12
C PRO A 340 15.03 3.87 -46.76
N TYR A 341 15.75 3.48 -45.69
CA TYR A 341 17.22 3.61 -45.40
C TYR A 341 18.11 4.74 -45.98
N THR A 342 18.90 5.40 -45.10
CA THR A 342 20.40 5.33 -45.08
C THR A 342 21.01 5.89 -43.78
N SER A 343 22.34 5.76 -43.57
CA SER A 343 23.05 6.03 -42.30
C SER A 343 24.45 6.64 -42.51
N SER A 344 24.92 7.50 -41.58
CA SER A 344 26.36 7.73 -41.26
C SER A 344 26.60 8.69 -40.08
N GLU A 345 27.54 8.35 -39.19
CA GLU A 345 28.19 9.16 -38.12
C GLU A 345 29.58 8.53 -37.82
N PRO A 346 30.43 8.97 -36.84
CA PRO A 346 30.34 10.04 -35.82
C PRO A 346 31.07 11.34 -36.30
N THR A 347 31.71 12.28 -35.56
CA THR A 347 32.39 12.42 -34.23
C THR A 347 32.50 13.92 -33.88
N GLU A 348 32.72 14.45 -32.65
CA GLU A 348 32.71 13.98 -31.23
C GLU A 348 33.11 15.19 -30.34
N ASN A 349 32.48 15.43 -29.17
CA ASN A 349 33.07 15.86 -27.86
C ASN A 349 32.00 16.38 -26.85
N SER A 350 32.31 16.30 -25.55
CA SER A 350 31.39 16.44 -24.39
C SER A 350 31.17 17.91 -23.91
N PRO A 351 30.39 18.21 -22.83
CA PRO A 351 29.59 17.33 -21.94
C PRO A 351 28.19 17.85 -21.51
N THR A 352 27.16 16.99 -21.45
CA THR A 352 26.00 17.12 -20.50
C THR A 352 25.08 15.90 -20.50
N SER A 353 24.36 15.70 -19.39
CA SER A 353 23.17 14.82 -19.22
C SER A 353 23.34 13.30 -19.32
N ILE A 354 22.55 12.56 -18.51
CA ILE A 354 22.23 11.15 -18.74
C ILE A 354 20.79 11.09 -19.26
N THR A 355 20.62 10.55 -20.46
CA THR A 355 19.34 10.41 -21.17
C THR A 355 18.80 8.99 -21.05
N HIS A 356 17.49 8.82 -21.28
CA HIS A 356 16.96 7.50 -21.62
C HIS A 356 17.49 7.07 -22.99
N ALA A 357 18.29 6.00 -23.00
CA ALA A 357 18.64 5.30 -24.23
C ALA A 357 17.48 4.39 -24.67
N SER A 358 17.20 4.37 -25.97
CA SER A 358 16.33 3.39 -26.62
C SER A 358 16.92 1.97 -26.51
N PRO A 359 16.11 0.89 -26.67
CA PRO A 359 16.59 -0.49 -26.52
C PRO A 359 17.83 -0.77 -27.38
N THR A 360 18.93 -1.12 -26.73
CA THR A 360 20.20 -1.43 -27.40
C THR A 360 20.16 -2.85 -27.93
N THR A 361 19.92 -3.02 -29.24
CA THR A 361 19.92 -4.32 -29.91
C THR A 361 21.35 -4.84 -30.13
N SER A 362 22.01 -5.25 -29.05
CA SER A 362 23.17 -6.16 -29.10
C SER A 362 22.69 -7.60 -28.85
N PRO A 363 22.63 -8.48 -29.87
CA PRO A 363 22.03 -9.82 -29.72
C PRO A 363 22.78 -10.77 -28.78
N GLU A 364 24.06 -10.51 -28.51
CA GLU A 364 24.91 -11.40 -27.69
C GLU A 364 24.67 -11.26 -26.18
N LEU A 365 24.00 -10.19 -25.75
CA LEU A 365 23.83 -9.86 -24.33
C LEU A 365 22.87 -10.82 -23.61
N CYS A 366 21.84 -11.31 -24.30
CA CYS A 366 20.90 -12.31 -23.78
C CYS A 366 21.29 -13.74 -24.18
N SER A 367 22.47 -14.17 -23.72
CA SER A 367 22.98 -15.55 -23.91
C SER A 367 22.19 -16.61 -23.14
N ARG A 368 21.40 -16.22 -22.13
CA ARG A 368 20.42 -17.04 -21.42
C ARG A 368 19.19 -16.22 -21.03
N SER A 369 18.13 -16.89 -20.60
CA SER A 369 17.01 -16.29 -19.86
C SER A 369 17.38 -16.02 -18.39
N GLY A 370 16.76 -15.02 -17.78
CA GLY A 370 17.02 -14.60 -16.39
C GLY A 370 17.88 -13.35 -16.31
N PHE A 371 18.55 -13.13 -15.17
CA PHE A 371 19.40 -11.95 -15.01
C PHE A 371 20.86 -12.21 -15.46
N ILE A 372 21.46 -11.26 -16.16
CA ILE A 372 22.83 -11.33 -16.67
C ILE A 372 23.58 -10.05 -16.28
N ARG A 373 24.73 -10.16 -15.61
CA ARG A 373 25.59 -8.99 -15.35
C ARG A 373 26.20 -8.49 -16.66
N ASP A 374 26.32 -7.17 -16.79
CA ASP A 374 27.12 -6.56 -17.86
C ASP A 374 28.58 -7.06 -17.74
N PRO A 375 29.25 -7.43 -18.85
CA PRO A 375 30.61 -7.95 -18.80
C PRO A 375 31.64 -6.87 -18.41
N ASP A 376 31.34 -5.59 -18.66
CA ASP A 376 32.29 -4.48 -18.54
C ASP A 376 31.98 -3.55 -17.35
N ASP A 377 30.73 -3.49 -16.86
CA ASP A 377 30.35 -2.75 -15.64
C ASP A 377 29.57 -3.64 -14.65
N CYS A 378 30.23 -4.09 -13.57
CA CYS A 378 29.62 -4.94 -12.55
C CYS A 378 28.44 -4.32 -11.79
N ARG A 379 28.20 -3.00 -11.89
CA ARG A 379 26.98 -2.39 -11.36
C ARG A 379 25.78 -2.65 -12.26
N VAL A 380 26.02 -2.78 -13.56
CA VAL A 380 24.98 -2.99 -14.55
C VAL A 380 24.62 -4.47 -14.60
N PHE A 381 23.32 -4.73 -14.72
CA PHE A 381 22.81 -6.03 -15.08
C PHE A 381 21.57 -5.90 -15.98
N TYR A 382 21.16 -7.02 -16.54
CA TYR A 382 20.13 -7.10 -17.56
C TYR A 382 19.13 -8.19 -17.22
N TYR A 383 17.83 -7.94 -17.44
CA TYR A 383 16.85 -9.02 -17.50
C TYR A 383 16.62 -9.45 -18.95
N CYS A 384 16.74 -10.74 -19.19
CA CYS A 384 16.54 -11.38 -20.48
C CYS A 384 15.32 -12.33 -20.40
N PRO A 385 14.24 -12.06 -21.17
CA PRO A 385 13.05 -12.90 -21.20
C PRO A 385 13.33 -14.37 -21.59
N ALA A 386 12.40 -15.27 -21.25
CA ALA A 386 12.52 -16.70 -21.50
C ALA A 386 12.41 -17.08 -22.99
N ASP A 387 11.65 -16.31 -23.76
CA ASP A 387 11.38 -16.56 -25.18
C ASP A 387 12.04 -15.48 -26.06
N GLY A 388 12.61 -15.91 -27.19
CA GLY A 388 13.40 -15.08 -28.12
C GLY A 388 12.60 -14.08 -28.96
N ALA A 389 11.75 -13.28 -28.33
CA ALA A 389 11.07 -12.13 -28.94
C ALA A 389 12.06 -10.96 -29.16
N PRO A 390 11.87 -10.10 -30.19
CA PRO A 390 12.80 -9.02 -30.53
C PRO A 390 12.66 -7.78 -29.63
N LEU A 391 12.42 -7.96 -28.33
CA LEU A 391 12.44 -6.91 -27.31
C LEU A 391 13.69 -7.13 -26.44
N GLY A 392 14.65 -6.21 -26.57
CA GLY A 392 16.00 -6.39 -26.04
C GLY A 392 16.11 -6.37 -24.52
N ALA A 393 17.31 -6.75 -24.05
CA ALA A 393 17.70 -6.83 -22.66
C ALA A 393 17.32 -5.56 -21.85
N TYR A 394 16.55 -5.71 -20.77
CA TYR A 394 16.18 -4.61 -19.88
C TYR A 394 17.38 -4.24 -19.00
N LYS A 395 18.02 -3.08 -19.22
CA LYS A 395 19.18 -2.62 -18.42
C LYS A 395 18.76 -2.09 -17.06
N PHE A 396 19.44 -2.56 -16.01
CA PHE A 396 19.36 -2.09 -14.63
C PHE A 396 20.76 -1.67 -14.15
N ILE A 397 20.83 -0.84 -13.11
CA ILE A 397 22.10 -0.42 -12.49
C ILE A 397 21.96 -0.46 -10.97
N CYS A 398 22.90 -1.10 -10.30
CA CYS A 398 23.00 -1.13 -8.84
C CYS A 398 23.37 0.24 -8.25
N GLN A 399 22.87 0.51 -7.05
CA GLN A 399 23.12 1.75 -6.29
C GLN A 399 24.61 1.90 -5.93
N ASP A 400 25.06 3.13 -5.65
CA ASP A 400 26.44 3.38 -5.26
C ASP A 400 26.83 2.55 -4.03
N GLY A 401 28.00 1.91 -4.07
CA GLY A 401 28.45 0.95 -3.05
C GLY A 401 27.89 -0.49 -3.19
N THR A 402 27.04 -0.75 -4.20
CA THR A 402 26.54 -2.09 -4.51
C THR A 402 26.90 -2.52 -5.94
N LEU A 403 27.15 -3.81 -6.12
CA LEU A 403 27.43 -4.47 -7.40
C LEU A 403 26.42 -5.59 -7.62
N PHE A 404 26.18 -6.00 -8.86
CA PHE A 404 25.31 -7.14 -9.13
C PHE A 404 26.02 -8.46 -8.79
N ASP A 405 25.43 -9.24 -7.91
CA ASP A 405 25.92 -10.55 -7.47
C ASP A 405 25.24 -11.65 -8.29
N THR A 406 26.02 -12.34 -9.12
CA THR A 406 25.54 -13.41 -10.00
C THR A 406 25.05 -14.64 -9.24
N THR A 407 25.39 -14.77 -7.95
CA THR A 407 25.00 -15.89 -7.08
C THR A 407 23.57 -15.77 -6.55
N ILE A 408 23.12 -14.54 -6.30
CA ILE A 408 21.77 -14.23 -5.78
C ILE A 408 20.89 -13.51 -6.81
N GLU A 409 21.40 -13.33 -8.03
CA GLU A 409 20.80 -12.57 -9.13
C GLU A 409 20.23 -11.20 -8.71
N SER A 410 20.99 -10.47 -7.87
CA SER A 410 20.55 -9.17 -7.31
C SER A 410 21.71 -8.26 -6.92
N CYS A 411 21.44 -6.99 -6.64
CA CYS A 411 22.44 -6.05 -6.13
C CYS A 411 22.83 -6.37 -4.68
N ASN A 412 24.12 -6.55 -4.43
CA ASN A 412 24.71 -6.85 -3.14
C ASN A 412 25.80 -5.82 -2.80
N TRP A 413 26.21 -5.70 -1.53
CA TRP A 413 27.31 -4.79 -1.16
C TRP A 413 28.60 -5.17 -1.89
N ALA A 414 29.33 -4.18 -2.41
CA ALA A 414 30.49 -4.42 -3.27
C ALA A 414 31.53 -5.39 -2.66
N TYR A 415 31.78 -5.29 -1.34
CA TYR A 415 32.72 -6.16 -0.60
C TYR A 415 32.29 -7.64 -0.48
N LEU A 416 31.08 -7.99 -0.93
CA LEU A 416 30.57 -9.36 -0.98
C LEU A 416 30.61 -9.96 -2.40
N VAL A 417 30.72 -9.13 -3.45
CA VAL A 417 30.65 -9.54 -4.86
C VAL A 417 32.05 -9.90 -5.40
N LYS A 418 32.53 -11.08 -4.99
CA LYS A 418 33.90 -11.57 -5.23
C LYS A 418 34.23 -11.90 -6.69
N ASP A 419 33.23 -11.94 -7.56
CA ASP A 419 33.36 -12.24 -8.99
C ASP A 419 33.39 -10.97 -9.85
N CYS A 420 33.37 -9.78 -9.22
CA CYS A 420 33.90 -8.55 -9.78
C CYS A 420 35.28 -8.24 -9.15
N GLY A 421 36.13 -7.50 -9.88
CA GLY A 421 37.46 -7.10 -9.37
C GLY A 421 37.38 -6.16 -8.16
N GLU A 422 38.41 -6.21 -7.31
CA GLU A 422 38.55 -5.29 -6.17
C GLU A 422 38.64 -3.82 -6.64
N ALA A 423 37.96 -2.93 -5.92
CA ALA A 423 37.86 -1.49 -6.18
C ALA A 423 38.57 -0.66 -5.11
#